data_AF-A0AA88EGR4-F1
#
_entry.id   AF-A0AA88EGR4-F1
#
_cell.length_a   1.000
_cell.length_b   1.000
_cell.length_c   1.000
_cell.angle_alpha   90.00
_cell.angle_beta   90.00
_cell.angle_gamma   90.00
#
_symmetry.space_group_name_H-M   'P 1'
#
loop_
_entity.id
_entity.type
_entity.pdbx_description
1 polymer ?
#
loop_
_entity_poly.entity_id
_entity_poly.type
_entity_poly.pdbx_seq_one_letter_code
_entity_poly.pdbx_strand_id
1 'polypeptide(L)' 'MEGPILEDVKQLLAQLRSTSIHHIGRSANYVAHLLARFGFNSNCTNVWISETPSVVSNAVSIDVIA' A
#
# COMPACT_ATOMS: atom_id res chain seq x y z
N MET A 1 10.11 -24.19 7.07
CA MET A 1 9.14 -24.07 5.97
C MET A 1 8.72 -22.63 5.91
N GLU A 2 9.17 -21.90 4.90
CA GLU A 2 8.73 -20.51 4.67
C GLU A 2 7.28 -20.55 4.16
N GLY A 3 6.41 -19.67 4.67
CA GLY A 3 5.01 -19.63 4.28
C GLY A 3 4.85 -19.09 2.85
N PRO A 4 3.73 -19.40 2.15
CA PRO A 4 3.55 -19.04 0.74
C PRO A 4 3.77 -17.55 0.44
N ILE A 5 3.37 -16.66 1.36
CA ILE A 5 3.54 -15.21 1.23
C ILE A 5 5.02 -14.80 1.15
N LEU A 6 5.91 -15.44 1.92
CA LEU A 6 7.32 -15.07 1.94
C LEU A 6 8.00 -15.41 0.61
N GLU A 7 7.67 -16.55 0.02
CA GLU A 7 8.17 -16.95 -1.29
C GLU A 7 7.64 -16.04 -2.40
N ASP A 8 6.36 -15.69 -2.36
CA ASP A 8 5.78 -14.73 -3.31
C ASP A 8 6.49 -13.37 -3.24
N VAL A 9 6.74 -12.86 -2.03
CA VAL A 9 7.46 -11.61 -1.83
C VAL A 9 8.88 -11.68 -2.40
N LYS A 10 9.61 -12.78 -2.18
CA LYS A 10 10.95 -12.97 -2.76
C LYS A 10 10.92 -12.99 -4.28
N GLN A 11 9.97 -13.71 -4.88
CA GLN A 11 9.83 -13.78 -6.34
C GLN A 11 9.49 -12.42 -6.96
N LEU A 12 8.62 -11.63 -6.31
CA LEU A 12 8.28 -10.28 -6.75
C LEU A 12 9.46 -9.32 -6.60
N LEU A 13 10.19 -9.40 -5.49
CA LEU A 13 11.39 -8.58 -5.26
C LEU A 13 12.48 -8.86 -6.30
N ALA A 14 12.66 -10.12 -6.71
CA ALA A 14 13.65 -10.51 -7.72
C ALA A 14 13.36 -9.92 -9.12
N GLN A 15 12.11 -9.52 -9.40
CA GLN A 15 11.72 -8.86 -10.66
C GLN A 15 12.07 -7.37 -10.66
N LEU A 16 12.32 -6.77 -9.49
CA LEU A 16 12.71 -5.39 -9.35
C LEU A 16 14.24 -5.28 -9.41
N ARG A 17 14.76 -4.50 -10.36
CA ARG A 17 16.20 -4.43 -10.69
C ARG A 17 17.09 -3.94 -9.54
N SER A 18 16.58 -3.03 -8.71
CA SER A 18 17.31 -2.46 -7.57
C SER A 18 16.31 -1.93 -6.56
N THR A 19 16.21 -2.59 -5.41
CA THR A 19 15.18 -2.31 -4.41
C THR A 19 15.77 -2.37 -3.02
N SER A 20 15.26 -1.52 -2.13
CA SER A 20 15.56 -1.53 -0.70
C SER A 20 14.25 -1.54 0.09
N ILE A 21 14.27 -2.20 1.24
CA ILE A 21 13.10 -2.33 2.11
C ILE A 21 13.41 -1.59 3.40
N HIS A 22 12.54 -0.67 3.78
CA HIS A 22 12.68 0.11 4.99
C HIS A 22 11.44 -0.07 5.87
N HIS A 23 11.68 -0.24 7.17
CA HIS A 23 10.62 -0.17 8.15
C HIS A 23 10.36 1.30 8.49
N ILE A 24 9.11 1.74 8.35
CA ILE A 24 8.68 3.10 8.65
C ILE A 24 7.48 3.10 9.60
N GLY A 25 7.32 4.19 10.34
CA GLY A 25 6.17 4.37 11.23
C GLY A 25 4.86 4.47 10.45
N ARG A 26 3.75 4.07 11.09
CA ARG A 26 2.40 4.13 10.48
C ARG A 26 2.01 5.52 9.99
N SER A 27 2.37 6.57 10.73
CA SER A 27 2.09 7.96 10.35
C SER A 27 2.81 8.39 9.07
N ALA A 28 3.99 7.84 8.81
CA ALA A 28 4.75 8.09 7.58
C ALA A 28 4.28 7.25 6.38
N ASN A 29 3.36 6.30 6.61
CA ASN A 29 2.74 5.48 5.57
C ASN A 29 1.20 5.53 5.68
N TYR A 30 0.68 6.72 6.01
CA TYR A 30 -0.70 6.85 6.46
C TYR A 30 -1.71 6.55 5.35
N VAL A 31 -1.41 6.92 4.09
CA VAL A 31 -2.22 6.57 2.91
C VAL A 31 -2.43 5.05 2.80
N ALA A 32 -1.35 4.25 2.87
CA ALA A 32 -1.43 2.80 2.79
C ALA A 32 -2.23 2.22 3.97
N HIS A 33 -2.07 2.78 5.17
CA HIS A 33 -2.86 2.37 6.33
C HIS A 33 -4.37 2.62 6.13
N LEU A 34 -4.75 3.77 5.58
CA LEU A 34 -6.15 4.08 5.28
C LEU A 34 -6.74 3.14 4.23
N LEU A 35 -6.01 2.84 3.16
CA LEU A 35 -6.44 1.88 2.12
C LEU A 35 -6.62 0.48 2.69
N ALA A 36 -5.67 -0.02 3.48
CA ALA A 36 -5.78 -1.33 4.11
C ALA A 36 -7.00 -1.41 5.05
N ARG A 37 -7.23 -0.35 5.86
CA ARG A 37 -8.39 -0.27 6.74
C ARG A 37 -9.71 -0.21 5.95
N PHE A 38 -9.74 0.52 4.85
CA PHE A 38 -10.91 0.59 3.98
C PHE A 38 -11.23 -0.78 3.36
N GLY A 39 -10.23 -1.44 2.78
CA GLY A 39 -10.38 -2.76 2.17
C GLY A 39 -10.86 -3.82 3.17
N PHE A 40 -10.32 -3.81 4.40
CA PHE A 40 -10.75 -4.73 5.47
C PHE A 40 -12.24 -4.58 5.84
N ASN A 41 -12.78 -3.35 5.81
CA ASN A 41 -14.16 -3.07 6.18
C ASN A 41 -15.14 -3.09 4.98
N SER A 42 -14.62 -3.23 3.76
CA SER A 42 -15.43 -3.22 2.55
C SER A 42 -15.88 -4.64 2.19
N ASN A 43 -17.19 -4.80 1.93
CA ASN A 43 -17.73 -6.04 1.37
C ASN A 43 -17.69 -6.08 -0.16
N CYS A 44 -17.13 -5.04 -0.79
CA CYS A 44 -17.01 -4.93 -2.23
C CYS A 44 -15.57 -4.64 -2.67
N THR A 45 -15.21 -5.20 -3.82
CA THR A 45 -13.98 -4.86 -4.54
C THR A 45 -14.16 -3.51 -5.22
N ASN A 46 -13.32 -2.55 -4.86
CA ASN A 46 -13.30 -1.23 -5.47
C ASN A 46 -12.03 -1.11 -6.32
N VAL A 47 -12.15 -0.51 -7.50
CA VAL A 47 -11.05 -0.28 -8.42
C VAL A 47 -11.06 1.20 -8.80
N TRP A 48 -9.91 1.84 -8.66
CA TRP A 48 -9.72 3.26 -8.98
C TRP A 48 -8.65 3.37 -10.06
N ILE A 49 -9.01 3.95 -11.21
CA ILE A 49 -8.12 4.08 -12.37
C ILE A 49 -7.82 5.54 -12.66
N SER A 50 -8.85 6.39 -12.67
CA SER A 50 -8.74 7.79 -13.11
C SER A 50 -8.79 8.80 -11.96
N GLU A 51 -9.30 8.40 -10.80
CA GLU A 51 -9.53 9.32 -9.67
C GLU A 51 -8.96 8.76 -8.36
N THR A 52 -8.45 9.64 -7.52
CA THR A 52 -8.02 9.28 -6.16
C THR A 52 -9.25 8.99 -5.30
N PRO A 53 -9.30 7.85 -4.60
CA PRO A 53 -10.44 7.55 -3.76
C PRO A 53 -10.58 8.55 -2.62
N SER A 54 -11.82 8.98 -2.35
CA SER A 54 -12.14 9.97 -1.32
C SER A 54 -11.58 9.60 0.05
N VAL A 55 -11.51 8.30 0.38
CA VAL A 55 -10.98 7.77 1.64
C VAL A 55 -9.51 8.14 1.92
N VAL A 56 -8.73 8.44 0.88
CA VAL A 56 -7.31 8.86 1.04
C VAL A 56 -7.00 10.22 0.44
N SER A 57 -7.96 10.89 -0.21
CA SER A 57 -7.78 12.19 -0.86
C SER A 57 -7.01 13.22 0.00
N ASN A 58 -7.40 13.39 1.26
CA ASN A 58 -6.73 14.30 2.20
C ASN A 58 -5.30 13.85 2.54
N ALA A 59 -5.09 12.56 2.80
CA ALA A 59 -3.78 12.02 3.16
C ALA A 59 -2.80 12.11 1.97
N VAL A 60 -3.27 11.78 0.77
CA VAL A 60 -2.48 11.94 -0.47
C VAL A 60 -2.13 13.41 -0.71
N SER A 61 -3.06 14.34 -0.47
CA SER A 61 -2.78 15.77 -0.64
C SER A 61 -1.67 16.26 0.30
N ILE A 62 -1.61 15.73 1.52
CA ILE A 62 -0.53 16.04 2.47
C ILE A 62 0.80 15.46 1.99
N ASP A 63 0.81 14.19 1.55
CA ASP A 63 2.03 13.50 1.09
C ASP A 63 2.61 14.10 -0.20
N VAL A 64 1.79 14.63 -1.11
CA VAL A 64 2.27 15.26 -2.35
C VAL A 64 2.92 16.63 -2.11
N ILE A 65 2.53 17.32 -1.04
CA ILE A 65 3.04 18.66 -0.70
C ILE A 65 4.32 18.59 0.16
N ALA A 66 4.56 17.45 0.83
CA ALA A 66 5.72 17.21 1.68
C ALA A 66 7.00 16.86 0.88
#